data_AF-A0A1J8QY20-F1
#
_entry.id   AF-A0A1J8QY20-F1
#
_cell.length_a   1.000
_cell.length_b   1.000
_cell.length_c   1.000
_cell.angle_alpha   90.00
_cell.angle_beta   90.00
_cell.angle_gamma   90.00
#
_symmetry.space_group_name_H-M   'P 1'
#
loop_
_entity.id
_entity.type
_entity.pdbx_description
1 polymer ?
#
loop_
_entity_poly.entity_id
_entity_poly.type
_entity_poly.pdbx_seq_one_letter_code
_entity_poly.pdbx_strand_id
1 'polypeptide(L)'
;MVRVGKGTVNKKATLKLYEEEINTLYERVESSTDAGNNVPLPSSWTVEDVKSWLIVHAAAANGGKAVDPETDLFAQGFDSLSATFLRNRIIGSLSSSPDLNVQA
;
A
#
# COMPACT_ATOMS: atom_id res chain seq x y z
N MET A 1 21.17 -15.22 4.74
CA MET A 1 22.13 -14.40 3.95
C MET A 1 23.39 -15.19 3.62
N VAL A 2 23.75 -15.31 2.35
CA VAL A 2 24.89 -16.13 1.88
C VAL A 2 26.16 -15.28 1.85
N ARG A 3 27.28 -15.80 2.37
CA ARG A 3 28.57 -15.11 2.41
C ARG A 3 29.64 -15.88 1.64
N VAL A 4 30.61 -15.17 1.05
CA VAL A 4 31.81 -15.78 0.45
C VAL A 4 32.89 -16.02 1.52
N GLY A 5 33.97 -16.73 1.19
CA GLY A 5 35.04 -17.08 2.13
C GLY A 5 35.71 -15.90 2.85
N LYS A 6 35.63 -14.68 2.29
CA LYS A 6 36.10 -13.44 2.94
C LYS A 6 35.09 -12.83 3.92
N GLY A 7 33.97 -13.51 4.17
CA GLY A 7 32.88 -13.04 5.03
C GLY A 7 32.00 -11.96 4.42
N THR A 8 32.27 -11.46 3.21
CA THR A 8 31.38 -10.50 2.53
C THR A 8 30.12 -11.18 1.98
N VAL A 9 29.05 -10.40 1.81
CA VAL A 9 27.77 -10.92 1.30
C VAL A 9 27.90 -11.29 -0.17
N ASN A 10 27.51 -12.51 -0.53
CA ASN A 10 27.31 -12.89 -1.92
C ASN A 10 25.95 -12.37 -2.38
N LYS A 11 25.93 -11.18 -3.02
CA LYS A 11 24.69 -10.50 -3.45
C LYS A 11 23.82 -11.41 -4.33
N LYS A 12 24.40 -12.08 -5.33
CA LYS A 12 23.66 -12.93 -6.27
C LYS A 12 23.01 -14.12 -5.58
N ALA A 13 23.78 -14.85 -4.76
CA ALA A 13 23.25 -16.02 -4.04
C ALA A 13 22.22 -15.61 -2.98
N THR A 14 22.41 -14.46 -2.34
CA THR A 14 21.45 -13.91 -1.36
C THR A 14 20.16 -13.45 -2.02
N LEU A 15 20.22 -12.77 -3.17
CA LEU A 15 19.01 -12.39 -3.91
C LEU A 15 18.22 -13.62 -4.35
N LYS A 16 18.89 -14.65 -4.90
CA LYS A 16 18.23 -15.91 -5.26
C LYS A 16 17.58 -16.60 -4.06
N LEU A 17 18.20 -16.52 -2.89
CA LEU A 17 17.64 -17.09 -1.65
C LEU A 17 16.33 -16.40 -1.23
N TYR A 18 16.20 -15.09 -1.47
CA TYR A 18 15.01 -14.31 -1.08
C TYR A 18 14.06 -14.02 -2.24
N GLU A 19 14.32 -14.54 -3.44
CA GLU A 19 13.57 -14.22 -4.66
C GLU A 19 12.08 -14.53 -4.52
N GLU A 20 11.74 -15.72 -4.02
CA GLU A 20 10.35 -16.14 -3.79
C GLU A 20 9.64 -15.28 -2.75
N GLU A 21 10.32 -14.96 -1.64
CA GLU A 21 9.75 -14.11 -0.59
C GLU A 21 9.50 -12.68 -1.10
N ILE A 22 10.46 -12.14 -1.85
CA ILE A 22 10.33 -10.82 -2.50
C ILE A 22 9.13 -10.83 -3.46
N ASN A 23 9.04 -11.83 -4.35
CA ASN A 23 7.93 -11.92 -5.32
C ASN A 23 6.59 -12.08 -4.62
N THR A 24 6.50 -12.93 -3.59
CA THR A 24 5.28 -13.13 -2.79
C THR A 24 4.81 -11.83 -2.14
N LEU A 25 5.75 -11.00 -1.66
CA LEU A 25 5.43 -9.68 -1.10
C LEU A 25 4.84 -8.75 -2.17
N TYR A 26 5.38 -8.76 -3.39
CA TYR A 26 4.83 -7.97 -4.50
C TYR A 26 3.44 -8.46 -4.95
N GLU A 27 3.24 -9.78 -5.09
CA GLU A 27 1.96 -10.36 -5.51
C GLU A 27 0.82 -10.09 -4.53
N ARG A 28 1.10 -10.11 -3.22
CA ARG A 28 0.10 -9.77 -2.18
C ARG A 28 -0.40 -8.33 -2.29
N VAL A 29 0.42 -7.42 -2.83
CA VAL A 29 0.01 -6.04 -3.08
C VAL A 29 -0.86 -5.93 -4.34
N GLU A 30 -0.70 -6.81 -5.31
CA GLU A 30 -1.50 -6.77 -6.54
C GLU A 30 -2.94 -7.27 -6.30
N SER A 31 -3.14 -8.26 -5.42
CA SER A 31 -4.48 -8.76 -5.02
C SER A 31 -5.27 -7.83 -4.08
N SER A 32 -4.73 -6.66 -3.79
CA SER A 32 -5.14 -5.84 -2.66
C SER A 32 -6.25 -4.82 -2.98
N THR A 33 -6.74 -4.80 -4.22
CA THR A 33 -7.94 -4.03 -4.60
C THR A 33 -9.14 -4.42 -3.73
N ASP A 34 -9.29 -5.71 -3.41
CA ASP A 34 -10.33 -6.21 -2.51
C ASP A 34 -10.14 -5.74 -1.05
N ALA A 35 -8.92 -5.38 -0.66
CA ALA A 35 -8.62 -4.91 0.69
C ALA A 35 -9.14 -3.48 0.95
N GLY A 36 -9.50 -2.73 -0.10
CA GLY A 36 -10.20 -1.45 -0.01
C GLY A 36 -11.65 -1.62 0.45
N ASN A 37 -12.33 -2.69 0.01
CA ASN A 37 -13.76 -2.94 0.21
C ASN A 37 -14.16 -3.10 1.69
N ASN A 38 -13.20 -3.39 2.57
CA ASN A 38 -13.42 -3.50 4.01
C ASN A 38 -13.42 -2.15 4.74
N VAL A 39 -13.05 -1.06 4.07
CA VAL A 39 -13.09 0.29 4.63
C VAL A 39 -14.37 0.97 4.15
N PRO A 40 -15.28 1.38 5.05
CA PRO A 40 -16.49 2.09 4.63
C PRO A 40 -16.14 3.39 3.92
N LEU A 41 -17.00 3.79 2.99
CA LEU A 41 -16.94 5.12 2.35
C LEU A 41 -17.02 6.23 3.41
N PRO A 42 -16.50 7.43 3.10
CA PRO A 42 -16.61 8.55 4.03
C PRO A 42 -18.09 8.87 4.31
N SER A 43 -18.38 9.32 5.54
CA SER A 43 -19.73 9.68 5.98
C SER A 43 -20.35 10.79 5.13
N SER A 44 -19.52 11.70 4.64
CA SER A 44 -19.88 12.74 3.69
C SER A 44 -18.70 13.04 2.77
N TRP A 45 -18.97 13.70 1.63
CA TRP A 45 -17.92 14.13 0.69
C TRP A 45 -17.35 15.52 1.03
N THR A 46 -17.30 15.85 2.32
CA THR A 46 -16.63 17.06 2.81
C THR A 46 -15.11 16.85 2.85
N VAL A 47 -14.35 17.94 2.87
CA VAL A 47 -12.88 17.86 2.86
C VAL A 47 -12.36 17.10 4.08
N GLU A 48 -12.95 17.34 5.24
CA GLU A 48 -12.56 16.75 6.52
C GLU A 48 -12.82 15.23 6.55
N ASP A 49 -13.98 14.79 6.08
CA ASP A 49 -14.36 13.38 6.04
C ASP A 49 -13.54 12.62 5.00
N VAL A 50 -13.33 13.19 3.81
CA VAL A 50 -12.50 12.60 2.76
C VAL A 50 -11.05 12.53 3.20
N LYS A 51 -10.51 13.57 3.84
CA LYS A 51 -9.15 13.58 4.38
C LYS A 51 -8.96 12.47 5.42
N SER A 52 -9.89 12.35 6.36
CA SER A 52 -9.86 11.30 7.39
C SER A 52 -9.92 9.90 6.77
N TRP A 53 -10.78 9.72 5.76
CA TRP A 53 -10.91 8.47 5.03
C TRP A 53 -9.63 8.11 4.23
N LEU A 54 -9.01 9.07 3.55
CA LEU A 54 -7.75 8.87 2.83
C LEU A 54 -6.60 8.51 3.77
N ILE A 55 -6.56 9.09 4.97
CA ILE A 55 -5.53 8.76 5.98
C ILE A 55 -5.64 7.29 6.42
N VAL A 56 -6.85 6.73 6.55
CA VAL A 56 -7.05 5.30 6.86
C VAL A 56 -6.43 4.41 5.77
N HIS A 57 -6.67 4.74 4.50
CA HIS A 57 -6.07 4.01 3.39
C HIS A 57 -4.56 4.17 3.31
N ALA A 58 -4.05 5.38 3.54
CA ALA A 58 -2.62 5.67 3.54
C ALA A 58 -1.89 4.92 4.67
N ALA A 59 -2.45 4.91 5.88
CA ALA A 59 -1.88 4.17 7.00
C ALA A 59 -1.83 2.66 6.71
N ALA A 60 -2.91 2.08 6.17
CA ALA A 60 -2.93 0.69 5.76
C ALA A 60 -1.89 0.39 4.66
N ALA A 61 -1.70 1.31 3.72
CA ALA A 61 -0.70 1.18 2.66
C ALA A 61 0.76 1.31 3.14
N ASN A 62 0.99 2.06 4.23
CA ASN A 62 2.30 2.25 4.84
C ASN A 62 2.58 1.28 6.02
N GLY A 63 2.03 0.06 5.97
CA GLY A 63 2.26 -0.96 6.99
C GLY A 63 1.69 -0.60 8.37
N GLY A 64 0.59 0.17 8.42
CA GLY A 64 -0.08 0.60 9.64
C GLY A 64 0.52 1.83 10.32
N LYS A 65 1.52 2.47 9.71
CA LYS A 65 2.14 3.69 10.26
C LYS A 65 1.20 4.88 10.09
N ALA A 66 1.16 5.76 11.10
CA ALA A 66 0.46 7.03 10.98
C ALA A 66 1.05 7.87 9.83
N VAL A 67 0.17 8.52 9.06
CA VAL A 67 0.53 9.37 7.93
C VAL A 67 0.09 10.78 8.23
N ASP A 68 1.01 11.73 8.10
CA ASP A 68 0.75 13.16 8.16
C ASP A 68 0.32 13.65 6.76
N PRO A 69 -0.90 14.18 6.61
CA PRO A 69 -1.40 14.69 5.34
C PRO A 69 -0.68 15.94 4.82
N GLU A 70 0.05 16.67 5.67
CA GLU A 70 0.79 17.88 5.26
C GLU A 70 2.23 17.56 4.86
N THR A 71 2.69 16.34 5.08
CA THR A 71 4.04 15.88 4.72
C THR A 71 4.00 15.10 3.40
N ASP A 72 5.03 15.26 2.57
CA ASP A 72 5.17 14.51 1.33
C ASP A 72 5.08 12.99 1.57
N LEU A 73 4.39 12.28 0.66
CA LEU A 73 4.09 10.86 0.81
C LEU A 73 5.37 10.01 0.81
N PHE A 74 6.31 10.27 -0.10
CA PHE A 74 7.56 9.50 -0.22
C PHE A 74 8.54 9.81 0.93
N ALA A 75 8.50 11.04 1.46
CA ALA A 75 9.25 11.40 2.67
C ALA A 75 8.80 10.60 3.90
N GLN A 76 7.60 10.01 3.89
CA GLN A 76 7.03 9.21 4.98
C GLN A 76 7.24 7.70 4.82
N GLY A 77 8.08 7.29 3.87
CA GLY A 77 8.45 5.89 3.66
C GLY A 77 7.58 5.16 2.64
N PHE A 78 6.74 5.88 1.89
CA PHE A 78 6.13 5.31 0.69
C PHE A 78 7.17 5.13 -0.41
N ASP A 79 6.90 4.16 -1.26
CA ASP A 79 7.61 3.80 -2.48
C ASP A 79 6.57 3.57 -3.59
N SER A 80 7.01 3.18 -4.79
CA SER A 80 6.10 2.94 -5.91
C SER A 80 5.08 1.83 -5.61
N LEU A 81 5.44 0.82 -4.82
CA LEU A 81 4.57 -0.31 -4.50
C LEU A 81 3.47 0.11 -3.54
N SER A 82 3.81 0.75 -2.43
CA SER A 82 2.86 1.26 -1.44
C SER A 82 1.99 2.38 -2.00
N ALA A 83 2.50 3.21 -2.93
CA ALA A 83 1.68 4.17 -3.66
C ALA A 83 0.66 3.48 -4.59
N THR A 84 1.07 2.41 -5.28
CA THR A 84 0.18 1.58 -6.10
C THR A 84 -0.88 0.90 -5.23
N PHE A 85 -0.48 0.40 -4.06
CA PHE A 85 -1.39 -0.20 -3.09
C PHE A 85 -2.45 0.81 -2.64
N LEU A 86 -2.03 2.01 -2.22
CA LEU A 86 -2.93 3.09 -1.82
C LEU A 86 -3.97 3.39 -2.91
N ARG A 87 -3.51 3.53 -4.16
CA ARG A 87 -4.40 3.75 -5.31
C ARG A 87 -5.42 2.63 -5.47
N ASN A 88 -4.98 1.37 -5.43
CA ASN A 88 -5.87 0.21 -5.62
C ASN A 88 -6.92 0.11 -4.51
N ARG A 89 -6.55 0.42 -3.26
CA ARG A 89 -7.48 0.46 -2.12
C ARG A 89 -8.55 1.54 -2.28
N ILE A 90 -8.16 2.73 -2.70
CA ILE A 90 -9.09 3.84 -2.95
C ILE A 90 -10.08 3.44 -4.05
N ILE A 91 -9.58 2.92 -5.18
CA ILE A 91 -10.43 2.49 -6.29
C ILE A 91 -11.36 1.36 -5.88
N GLY A 92 -10.87 0.32 -5.19
CA GLY A 92 -11.71 -0.79 -4.71
C GLY A 92 -12.84 -0.30 -3.80
N SER A 93 -12.53 0.62 -2.89
CA SER A 93 -13.55 1.20 -2.01
C SER A 93 -14.63 1.95 -2.80
N LEU A 94 -14.24 2.73 -3.81
CA LEU A 94 -15.17 3.48 -4.65
C LEU A 94 -16.00 2.55 -5.56
N SER A 95 -15.39 1.53 -6.16
CA SER A 95 -16.08 0.58 -7.04
C SER A 95 -17.10 -0.29 -6.30
N SER A 96 -16.90 -0.49 -5.00
CA SER A 96 -17.85 -1.17 -4.11
C SER A 96 -19.07 -0.31 -3.72
N SER A 97 -19.09 0.97 -4.10
CA SER A 97 -20.18 1.88 -3.79
C SER A 97 -21.50 1.44 -4.46
N PRO A 98 -22.63 1.44 -3.73
CA PRO A 98 -23.95 1.25 -4.32
C PRO A 98 -24.46 2.49 -5.06
N ASP A 99 -23.84 3.66 -4.84
CA ASP A 99 -24.14 4.90 -5.55
C ASP A 99 -23.34 4.99 -6.85
N LEU A 100 -24.06 4.99 -7.98
CA LEU A 100 -23.51 5.11 -9.33
C LEU A 100 -22.73 6.41 -9.57
N ASN A 101 -23.00 7.47 -8.81
CA ASN A 101 -22.26 8.73 -8.93
C ASN A 101 -20.88 8.68 -8.25
N VAL A 102 -20.67 7.70 -7.38
CA VAL A 102 -19.43 7.49 -6.62
C VAL A 102 -18.63 6.31 -7.19
N GLN A 103 -19.31 5.38 -7.87
CA GLN A 103 -18.70 4.20 -8.46
C GLN A 103 -17.69 4.58 -9.56
N ALA A 104 -16.43 4.18 -9.36
CA ALA A 104 -15.30 4.45 -10.24
C ALA A 104 -15.00 3.30 -11.20
#